data_AF-A0A3P7FVP4-F1
#
_entry.id   AF-A0A3P7FVP4-F1
#
_cell.length_a   1.000
_cell.length_b   1.000
_cell.length_c   1.000
_cell.angle_alpha   90.00
_cell.angle_beta   90.00
_cell.angle_gamma   90.00
#
_symmetry.space_group_name_H-M   'P 1'
#
loop_
_entity.id
_entity.type
_entity.pdbx_description
1 polymer ?
#
loop_
_entity_poly.entity_id
_entity_poly.type
_entity_poly.pdbx_seq_one_letter_code
_entity_poly.pdbx_strand_id
1 'polypeptide(L)'
;MVQLSSMAKNILVVGLTCIDVVNYVNSYPLEDSDNRVMKQVWSLGGNAANNVTVLNQLNSHTTLFSALPADNSLVNQLLLKNGICSSRCVFRENSEVPLSTIIVNESSSTRTVLHYRGQLDEVKFEEFKATFPNISDFCWIHFEGRNCDEVLRMVEYIREQRGSAALPRISIECEKVRPFPTMERAIPLADVVFVSKDFAKCRGFTDKESAVDGIRKLFGVSRNTIICPWAEKGAAGRACEESRMVSVEAFTAAGPAVDTLAAGDCFIACCIHWLSEGYDLEQTLTRACRITGKKVAKRGLLALDIT
;
A
#
# COMPACT_ATOMS: atom_id res chain seq x y z
N MET A 1 -5.87 14.42 -33.65
CA MET A 1 -5.21 13.42 -32.78
C MET A 1 -3.87 13.98 -32.38
N VAL A 2 -3.80 14.63 -31.22
CA VAL A 2 -2.52 15.09 -30.66
C VAL A 2 -1.93 13.90 -29.93
N GLN A 3 -0.75 13.44 -30.36
CA GLN A 3 0.08 12.52 -29.58
C GLN A 3 0.32 13.19 -28.22
N LEU A 4 -0.30 12.67 -27.17
CA LEU A 4 0.13 12.92 -25.80
C LEU A 4 1.55 12.39 -25.70
N SER A 5 2.52 13.30 -25.70
CA SER A 5 3.91 13.00 -25.40
C SER A 5 3.97 12.15 -24.13
N SER A 6 4.68 11.03 -24.21
CA SER A 6 4.90 10.08 -23.10
C SER A 6 5.76 10.71 -22.00
N MET A 7 5.24 11.72 -21.29
CA MET A 7 5.79 12.09 -20.00
C MET A 7 5.77 10.82 -19.15
N ALA A 8 6.93 10.47 -18.56
CA ALA A 8 7.01 9.37 -17.63
C ALA A 8 5.95 9.56 -16.55
N LYS A 9 5.07 8.56 -16.41
CA LYS A 9 3.98 8.56 -15.43
C LYS A 9 4.56 8.39 -14.03
N ASN A 10 4.88 9.50 -13.38
CA ASN A 10 5.45 9.48 -12.04
C ASN A 10 4.36 9.18 -11.00
N ILE A 11 4.64 8.20 -10.14
CA ILE A 11 3.77 7.78 -9.03
C ILE A 11 4.44 8.17 -7.72
N LEU A 12 3.80 9.04 -6.95
CA LEU A 12 4.21 9.38 -5.59
C LEU A 12 3.51 8.45 -4.59
N VAL A 13 4.26 7.90 -3.65
CA VAL A 13 3.71 7.09 -2.55
C VAL A 13 4.14 7.72 -1.22
N VAL A 14 3.16 8.04 -0.39
CA VAL A 14 3.33 8.71 0.90
C VAL A 14 2.95 7.77 2.03
N GLY A 15 3.85 7.55 2.98
CA GLY A 15 3.55 6.72 4.15
C GLY A 15 4.78 6.21 4.88
N LEU A 16 4.64 5.04 5.50
CA LEU A 16 5.63 4.46 6.40
C LEU A 16 6.72 3.71 5.66
N THR A 17 7.94 3.87 6.16
CA THR A 17 9.06 2.95 5.96
C THR A 17 9.44 2.34 7.31
N CYS A 18 9.62 1.03 7.37
CA CYS A 18 10.11 0.34 8.54
C CYS A 18 11.12 -0.75 8.16
N ILE A 19 11.74 -1.35 9.16
CA ILE A 19 12.55 -2.57 8.98
C ILE A 19 11.70 -3.76 9.44
N ASP A 20 11.61 -4.77 8.60
CA ASP A 20 10.99 -6.04 8.96
C ASP A 20 12.07 -7.09 9.22
N VAL A 21 12.08 -7.66 10.42
CA VAL A 21 12.88 -8.82 10.79
C VAL A 21 11.98 -10.05 10.72
N VAL A 22 12.03 -10.73 9.58
CA VAL A 22 11.16 -11.86 9.25
C VAL A 22 11.82 -13.18 9.65
N ASN A 23 11.17 -13.90 10.54
CA ASN A 23 11.58 -15.19 11.07
C ASN A 23 10.66 -16.29 10.51
N TYR A 24 11.21 -17.15 9.66
CA TYR A 24 10.48 -18.29 9.10
C TYR A 24 10.61 -19.49 10.05
N VAL A 25 9.46 -20.08 10.43
CA VAL A 25 9.36 -21.19 11.38
C VAL A 25 8.42 -22.28 10.86
N ASN A 26 8.62 -23.52 11.33
CA ASN A 26 7.72 -24.64 11.02
C ASN A 26 6.50 -24.70 11.95
N SER A 27 6.64 -24.13 13.15
CA SER A 27 5.61 -24.08 14.18
C SER A 27 5.74 -22.77 14.95
N TYR A 28 4.61 -22.25 15.43
CA TYR A 28 4.62 -21.05 16.27
C TYR A 28 5.36 -21.35 17.59
N PRO A 29 6.27 -20.47 18.04
CA PRO A 29 7.00 -20.70 19.29
C PRO A 29 6.04 -20.67 20.48
N LEU A 30 6.30 -21.54 21.45
CA LEU A 30 5.60 -21.48 22.74
C LEU A 30 6.14 -20.30 23.55
N GLU A 31 5.28 -19.69 24.35
CA GLU A 31 5.72 -18.70 25.33
C GLU A 31 6.75 -19.34 26.29
N ASP A 32 7.76 -18.56 26.68
CA ASP A 32 8.86 -19.00 27.55
C ASP A 32 9.65 -20.21 27.01
N SER A 33 9.98 -20.20 25.70
CA SER A 33 10.77 -21.26 25.07
C SER A 33 11.81 -20.77 24.06
N ASP A 34 12.93 -21.48 23.98
CA ASP A 34 14.02 -21.21 23.04
C ASP A 34 13.81 -21.98 21.74
N ASN A 35 13.61 -21.27 20.63
CA ASN A 35 13.31 -21.87 19.33
C ASN A 35 14.31 -21.41 18.26
N ARG A 36 14.81 -22.36 17.47
CA ARG A 36 15.63 -22.06 16.29
C ARG A 36 14.73 -21.77 15.09
N VAL A 37 14.89 -20.59 14.49
CA VAL A 37 14.22 -20.23 13.23
C VAL A 37 14.88 -20.94 12.04
N MET A 38 14.10 -21.26 11.01
CA MET A 38 14.64 -21.87 9.78
C MET A 38 15.46 -20.88 8.96
N LYS A 39 14.97 -19.64 8.90
CA LYS A 39 15.59 -18.55 8.15
C LYS A 39 15.17 -17.23 8.79
N GLN A 40 16.12 -16.31 8.89
CA GLN A 40 15.84 -14.91 9.21
C GLN A 40 16.16 -14.04 8.00
N VAL A 41 15.30 -13.07 7.72
CA VAL A 41 15.49 -12.08 6.65
C VAL A 41 15.22 -10.71 7.22
N TRP A 42 16.14 -9.79 6.97
CA TRP A 42 15.95 -8.37 7.22
C TRP A 42 15.54 -7.72 5.91
N SER A 43 14.38 -7.09 5.88
CA SER A 43 13.81 -6.46 4.69
C SER A 43 13.31 -5.06 5.00
N LEU A 44 13.18 -4.26 3.94
CA LEU A 44 12.40 -3.04 4.00
C LEU A 44 10.92 -3.42 4.17
N GLY A 45 10.22 -2.72 5.04
CA GLY A 45 8.79 -2.88 5.29
C GLY A 45 8.09 -1.53 5.37
N GLY A 46 6.81 -1.58 5.74
CA GLY A 46 5.91 -0.42 5.76
C GLY A 46 5.15 -0.30 4.44
N ASN A 47 3.86 0.01 4.50
CA ASN A 47 2.96 -0.13 3.36
C ASN A 47 3.47 0.67 2.15
N ALA A 48 3.82 1.94 2.35
CA ALA A 48 4.34 2.79 1.29
C ALA A 48 5.64 2.24 0.66
N ALA A 49 6.61 1.84 1.49
CA ALA A 49 7.87 1.27 0.99
C ALA A 49 7.65 -0.08 0.26
N ASN A 50 6.73 -0.91 0.74
CA ASN A 50 6.31 -2.15 0.08
C ASN A 50 5.65 -1.85 -1.27
N ASN A 51 4.76 -0.85 -1.34
CA ASN A 51 4.13 -0.46 -2.59
C ASN A 51 5.17 -0.02 -3.61
N VAL A 52 6.12 0.84 -3.23
CA VAL A 52 7.19 1.33 -4.11
C VAL A 52 8.07 0.17 -4.58
N THR A 53 8.40 -0.77 -3.69
CA THR A 53 9.16 -1.99 -4.02
C THR A 53 8.48 -2.81 -5.13
N VAL A 54 7.15 -2.92 -5.09
CA VAL A 54 6.38 -3.65 -6.10
C VAL A 54 6.26 -2.84 -7.40
N LEU A 55 5.95 -1.55 -7.29
CA LEU A 55 5.84 -0.64 -8.44
C LEU A 55 7.13 -0.57 -9.25
N ASN A 56 8.30 -0.54 -8.60
CA ASN A 56 9.59 -0.57 -9.28
C ASN A 56 9.79 -1.84 -10.11
N GLN A 57 9.33 -2.99 -9.62
CA GLN A 57 9.40 -4.26 -10.35
C GLN A 57 8.40 -4.33 -11.52
N LEU A 58 7.35 -3.51 -11.49
CA LEU A 58 6.42 -3.31 -12.61
C LEU A 58 6.91 -2.24 -13.61
N ASN A 59 8.14 -1.73 -13.44
CA ASN A 59 8.74 -0.66 -14.26
C ASN A 59 8.01 0.69 -14.16
N SER A 60 7.32 0.96 -13.05
CA SER A 60 6.78 2.29 -12.77
C SER A 60 7.88 3.26 -12.33
N HIS A 61 7.74 4.53 -12.70
CA HIS A 61 8.56 5.61 -12.17
C HIS A 61 7.98 6.05 -10.84
N THR A 62 8.71 5.84 -9.75
CA THR A 62 8.17 6.05 -8.40
C THR A 62 8.97 7.09 -7.62
N THR A 63 8.29 7.72 -6.67
CA THR A 63 8.90 8.52 -5.61
C THR A 63 8.31 8.09 -4.29
N LEU A 64 9.17 7.78 -3.32
CA LEU A 64 8.78 7.53 -1.94
C LEU A 64 8.89 8.84 -1.15
N PHE A 65 7.82 9.20 -0.45
CA PHE A 65 7.83 10.25 0.57
C PHE A 65 7.53 9.64 1.93
N SER A 66 8.58 9.49 2.73
CA SER A 66 8.52 8.88 4.05
C SER A 66 9.45 9.62 5.01
N ALA A 67 9.19 9.48 6.31
CA ALA A 67 10.15 9.87 7.33
C ALA A 67 11.18 8.76 7.48
N LEU A 68 12.46 9.10 7.56
CA LEU A 68 13.58 8.18 7.73
C LEU A 68 14.51 8.71 8.82
N PRO A 69 15.19 7.85 9.57
CA PRO A 69 16.31 8.29 10.41
C PRO A 69 17.46 8.84 9.54
N ALA A 70 18.09 9.94 9.95
CA ALA A 70 19.19 10.58 9.24
C ALA A 70 20.41 9.64 9.07
N ASP A 71 20.85 8.99 10.15
CA ASP A 71 22.09 8.20 10.20
C ASP A 71 21.83 6.70 10.37
N ASN A 72 21.08 6.09 9.45
CA ASN A 72 20.82 4.64 9.48
C ASN A 72 21.29 3.92 8.20
N SER A 73 22.48 3.32 8.29
CA SER A 73 23.11 2.60 7.17
C SER A 73 22.28 1.40 6.68
N LEU A 74 21.59 0.70 7.59
CA LEU A 74 20.77 -0.45 7.26
C LEU A 74 19.53 -0.03 6.45
N VAL A 75 18.84 1.04 6.85
CA VAL A 75 17.72 1.60 6.07
C VAL A 75 18.19 1.99 4.68
N ASN A 76 19.33 2.69 4.56
CA ASN A 76 19.90 3.09 3.27
C ASN A 76 20.24 1.89 2.37
N GLN A 77 20.85 0.85 2.92
CA GLN A 77 21.15 -0.39 2.20
C GLN A 77 19.87 -1.11 1.72
N LEU A 78 18.85 -1.17 2.58
CA LEU A 78 17.57 -1.78 2.26
C LEU A 78 16.82 -0.99 1.18
N LEU A 79 16.81 0.34 1.24
CA LEU A 79 16.23 1.19 0.20
C LEU A 79 16.91 0.97 -1.15
N LEU A 80 18.25 1.01 -1.18
CA LEU A 80 19.03 0.76 -2.40
C LEU A 80 18.74 -0.62 -2.99
N LYS A 81 18.67 -1.66 -2.15
CA LYS A 81 18.33 -3.02 -2.56
C LYS A 81 16.95 -3.13 -3.23
N ASN A 82 16.01 -2.27 -2.87
CA ASN A 82 14.67 -2.21 -3.47
C ASN A 82 14.58 -1.19 -4.62
N GLY A 83 15.71 -0.59 -5.03
CA GLY A 83 15.76 0.42 -6.09
C GLY A 83 15.07 1.73 -5.71
N ILE A 84 15.03 2.06 -4.42
CA ILE A 84 14.32 3.24 -3.90
C ILE A 84 15.31 4.37 -3.63
N CYS A 85 15.07 5.54 -4.25
CA CYS A 85 15.80 6.77 -3.95
C CYS A 85 15.14 7.50 -2.77
N SER A 86 15.91 7.80 -1.73
CA SER A 86 15.45 8.53 -0.54
C SER A 86 15.61 10.06 -0.62
N SER A 87 16.01 10.61 -1.77
CA SER A 87 16.31 12.05 -1.92
C SER A 87 15.13 12.97 -1.62
N ARG A 88 13.89 12.47 -1.72
CA ARG A 88 12.67 13.20 -1.40
C ARG A 88 12.12 12.87 -0.01
N CYS A 89 12.70 11.91 0.71
CA CYS A 89 12.26 11.57 2.06
C CYS A 89 12.68 12.63 3.07
N VAL A 90 12.02 12.64 4.23
CA VAL A 90 12.31 13.56 5.33
C VAL A 90 13.20 12.85 6.34
N PHE A 91 14.37 13.41 6.62
CA PHE A 91 15.31 12.84 7.57
C PHE A 91 15.07 13.39 8.97
N ARG A 92 15.07 12.50 9.96
CA ARG A 92 14.87 12.79 11.38
C ARG A 92 16.16 12.50 12.14
N GLU A 93 16.62 13.48 12.90
CA GLU A 93 17.77 13.34 13.79
C GLU A 93 17.39 12.60 15.07
N ASN A 94 18.31 11.82 15.64
CA ASN A 94 18.13 11.10 16.91
C ASN A 94 16.86 10.24 16.99
N SER A 95 16.41 9.69 15.87
CA SER A 95 15.18 8.89 15.78
C SER A 95 15.46 7.40 15.60
N GLU A 96 14.59 6.58 16.16
CA GLU A 96 14.63 5.13 15.96
C GLU A 96 13.71 4.73 14.80
N VAL A 97 14.23 3.93 13.87
CA VAL A 97 13.41 3.41 12.77
C VAL A 97 12.32 2.49 13.33
N PRO A 98 11.07 2.61 12.85
CA PRO A 98 10.05 1.63 13.14
C PRO A 98 10.54 0.23 12.73
N LEU A 99 10.29 -0.76 13.56
CA LEU A 99 10.76 -2.13 13.35
C LEU A 99 9.64 -3.13 13.62
N SER A 100 9.46 -4.09 12.74
CA SER A 100 8.53 -5.20 12.95
C SER A 100 9.33 -6.50 13.10
N THR A 101 9.13 -7.20 14.21
CA THR A 101 9.56 -8.59 14.36
C THR A 101 8.43 -9.49 13.91
N ILE A 102 8.66 -10.30 12.88
CA ILE A 102 7.61 -11.05 12.20
C ILE A 102 7.92 -12.52 12.30
N ILE A 103 6.92 -13.31 12.68
CA ILE A 103 6.96 -14.77 12.66
C ILE A 103 6.08 -15.23 11.50
N VAL A 104 6.67 -15.88 10.51
CA VAL A 104 5.95 -16.52 9.40
C VAL A 104 5.97 -18.02 9.62
N ASN A 105 4.80 -18.60 9.85
CA ASN A 105 4.63 -20.04 9.97
C ASN A 105 4.26 -20.62 8.61
N GLU A 106 5.21 -21.29 7.96
CA GLU A 106 5.03 -21.82 6.61
C GLU A 106 4.08 -23.02 6.57
N SER A 107 3.96 -23.77 7.67
CA SER A 107 3.07 -24.94 7.76
C SER A 107 1.60 -24.56 7.78
N SER A 108 1.27 -23.40 8.38
CA SER A 108 -0.11 -22.89 8.46
C SER A 108 -0.37 -21.67 7.58
N SER A 109 0.64 -21.19 6.84
CA SER A 109 0.57 -19.99 5.99
C SER A 109 0.15 -18.72 6.76
N THR A 110 0.38 -18.67 8.07
CA THR A 110 0.01 -17.55 8.94
C THR A 110 1.21 -16.69 9.28
N ARG A 111 0.94 -15.46 9.73
CA ARG A 111 1.96 -14.55 10.23
C ARG A 111 1.51 -13.86 11.51
N THR A 112 2.46 -13.60 12.40
CA THR A 112 2.30 -12.73 13.57
C THR A 112 3.30 -11.59 13.46
N VAL A 113 2.84 -10.36 13.69
CA VAL A 113 3.63 -9.14 13.55
C VAL A 113 3.70 -8.44 14.89
N LEU A 114 4.89 -8.33 15.46
CA LEU A 114 5.19 -7.52 16.64
C LEU A 114 5.80 -6.21 16.14
N HIS A 115 5.00 -5.14 16.12
CA HIS A 115 5.43 -3.86 15.57
C HIS A 115 5.85 -2.89 16.68
N TYR A 116 7.11 -2.46 16.63
CA TYR A 116 7.63 -1.34 17.40
C TYR A 116 7.63 -0.09 16.54
N ARG A 117 6.85 0.92 16.96
CA ARG A 117 6.69 2.17 16.19
C ARG A 117 7.99 2.98 16.13
N GLY A 118 8.91 2.81 17.08
CA GLY A 118 10.06 3.68 17.27
C GLY A 118 9.67 5.11 17.66
N GLN A 119 10.70 5.95 17.81
CA GLN A 119 10.59 7.39 18.01
C GLN A 119 10.86 8.12 16.69
N LEU A 120 10.05 7.82 15.66
CA LEU A 120 10.14 8.46 14.36
C LEU A 120 8.86 9.24 14.07
N ASP A 121 8.98 10.57 14.09
CA ASP A 121 7.90 11.46 13.70
C ASP A 121 7.56 11.28 12.22
N GLU A 122 6.26 11.12 11.95
CA GLU A 122 5.73 11.00 10.60
C GLU A 122 5.93 12.29 9.80
N VAL A 123 5.77 12.18 8.48
CA VAL A 123 5.83 13.35 7.58
C VAL A 123 4.67 14.31 7.87
N LYS A 124 4.95 15.61 7.75
CA LYS A 124 3.99 16.69 7.94
C LYS A 124 3.62 17.33 6.61
N PHE A 125 2.45 17.96 6.55
CA PHE A 125 1.93 18.66 5.39
C PHE A 125 2.88 19.76 4.90
N GLU A 126 3.46 20.56 5.80
CA GLU A 126 4.37 21.64 5.40
C GLU A 126 5.62 21.09 4.68
N GLU A 127 6.11 19.93 5.11
CA GLU A 127 7.25 19.25 4.49
C GLU A 127 6.87 18.67 3.12
N PHE A 128 5.66 18.10 3.01
CA PHE A 128 5.10 17.66 1.74
C PHE A 128 5.00 18.81 0.74
N LYS A 129 4.40 19.94 1.15
CA LYS A 129 4.21 21.13 0.32
C LYS A 129 5.54 21.74 -0.12
N ALA A 130 6.52 21.81 0.78
CA ALA A 130 7.86 22.30 0.46
C ALA A 130 8.59 21.38 -0.54
N THR A 131 8.40 20.06 -0.40
CA THR A 131 9.07 19.06 -1.25
C THR A 131 8.43 18.96 -2.63
N PHE A 132 7.09 19.12 -2.72
CA PHE A 132 6.29 18.96 -3.93
C PHE A 132 5.44 20.21 -4.21
N PRO A 133 6.06 21.35 -4.56
CA PRO A 133 5.33 22.57 -4.88
C PRO A 133 4.54 22.47 -6.20
N ASN A 134 4.92 21.55 -7.08
CA ASN A 134 4.22 21.26 -8.33
C ASN A 134 3.70 19.83 -8.36
N ILE A 135 2.40 19.65 -8.10
CA ILE A 135 1.76 18.33 -8.10
C ILE A 135 1.48 17.79 -9.51
N SER A 136 1.59 18.63 -10.54
CA SER A 136 1.36 18.22 -11.94
C SER A 136 2.47 17.32 -12.49
N ASP A 137 3.59 17.20 -11.79
CA ASP A 137 4.68 16.27 -12.12
C ASP A 137 4.29 14.80 -11.93
N PHE A 138 3.18 14.53 -11.25
CA PHE A 138 2.68 13.19 -10.94
C PHE A 138 1.41 12.86 -11.71
N CYS A 139 1.30 11.60 -12.15
CA CYS A 139 0.02 11.07 -12.64
C CYS A 139 -0.80 10.44 -11.51
N TRP A 140 -0.14 10.03 -10.42
CA TRP A 140 -0.77 9.34 -9.31
C TRP A 140 -0.09 9.68 -8.00
N ILE A 141 -0.87 9.91 -6.95
CA ILE A 141 -0.39 10.09 -5.57
C ILE A 141 -1.16 9.12 -4.67
N HIS A 142 -0.45 8.22 -3.98
CA HIS A 142 -1.00 7.25 -3.04
C HIS A 142 -0.65 7.61 -1.61
N PHE A 143 -1.62 7.52 -0.70
CA PHE A 143 -1.45 7.75 0.73
C PHE A 143 -1.81 6.50 1.55
N GLU A 144 -0.87 6.07 2.37
CA GLU A 144 -1.15 5.17 3.49
C GLU A 144 -2.02 5.89 4.54
N GLY A 145 -3.09 5.24 4.99
CA GLY A 145 -4.00 5.79 5.99
C GLY A 145 -3.45 5.81 7.42
N ARG A 146 -2.51 6.70 7.71
CA ARG A 146 -1.77 6.74 8.99
C ARG A 146 -1.94 8.04 9.78
N ASN A 147 -1.12 9.08 9.52
CA ASN A 147 -1.27 10.42 10.09
C ASN A 147 -2.43 11.16 9.41
N CYS A 148 -3.65 10.79 9.77
CA CYS A 148 -4.85 11.14 9.01
C CYS A 148 -5.07 12.64 8.89
N ASP A 149 -4.70 13.42 9.90
CA ASP A 149 -4.82 14.89 9.88
C ASP A 149 -3.87 15.51 8.85
N GLU A 150 -2.62 15.07 8.82
CA GLU A 150 -1.65 15.56 7.82
C GLU A 150 -1.98 15.04 6.41
N VAL A 151 -2.42 13.78 6.27
CA VAL A 151 -2.88 13.22 4.99
C VAL A 151 -4.06 14.00 4.43
N LEU A 152 -5.05 14.36 5.26
CA LEU A 152 -6.18 15.17 4.81
C LEU A 152 -5.71 16.52 4.25
N ARG A 153 -4.83 17.21 4.97
CA ARG A 153 -4.26 18.50 4.51
C ARG A 153 -3.49 18.36 3.19
N MET A 154 -2.74 17.26 3.01
CA MET A 154 -2.04 16.97 1.76
C MET A 154 -3.03 16.72 0.61
N VAL A 155 -4.09 15.95 0.84
CA VAL A 155 -5.14 15.67 -0.15
C VAL A 155 -5.89 16.95 -0.54
N GLU A 156 -6.25 17.79 0.43
CA GLU A 156 -6.90 19.09 0.19
C GLU A 156 -6.01 20.00 -0.66
N TYR A 157 -4.73 20.11 -0.35
CA TYR A 157 -3.76 20.87 -1.14
C TYR A 157 -3.65 20.35 -2.58
N ILE A 158 -3.56 19.03 -2.78
CA ILE A 158 -3.50 18.46 -4.13
C ILE A 158 -4.80 18.78 -4.88
N ARG A 159 -5.97 18.67 -4.24
CA ARG A 159 -7.26 18.98 -4.86
C ARG A 159 -7.38 20.44 -5.27
N GLU A 160 -6.90 21.36 -4.42
CA GLU A 160 -6.85 22.79 -4.71
C GLU A 160 -5.94 23.08 -5.92
N GLN A 161 -4.71 22.57 -5.91
CA GLN A 161 -3.75 22.76 -7.00
C GLN A 161 -4.19 22.10 -8.31
N ARG A 162 -4.83 20.93 -8.22
CA ARG A 162 -5.38 20.19 -9.36
C ARG A 162 -6.59 20.89 -9.98
N GLY A 163 -7.41 21.55 -9.17
CA GLY A 163 -8.65 22.17 -9.61
C GLY A 163 -9.56 21.17 -10.33
N SER A 164 -9.89 21.48 -11.59
CA SER A 164 -10.72 20.64 -12.48
C SER A 164 -9.92 19.63 -13.30
N ALA A 165 -8.59 19.61 -13.20
CA ALA A 165 -7.76 18.66 -13.92
C ALA A 165 -7.99 17.22 -13.43
N ALA A 166 -7.81 16.25 -14.33
CA ALA A 166 -7.98 14.83 -14.02
C ALA A 166 -6.79 14.21 -13.28
N LEU A 167 -5.61 14.84 -13.34
CA LEU A 167 -4.35 14.34 -12.77
C LEU A 167 -3.73 15.34 -11.79
N PRO A 168 -2.98 14.86 -10.78
CA PRO A 168 -2.79 13.46 -10.42
C PRO A 168 -4.07 12.81 -9.89
N ARG A 169 -4.24 11.51 -10.13
CA ARG A 169 -5.23 10.72 -9.38
C ARG A 169 -4.75 10.53 -7.95
N ILE A 170 -5.65 10.72 -7.00
CA ILE A 170 -5.40 10.56 -5.57
C ILE A 170 -5.96 9.21 -5.16
N SER A 171 -5.16 8.41 -4.48
CA SER A 171 -5.64 7.19 -3.85
C SER A 171 -5.27 7.14 -2.38
N ILE A 172 -6.15 6.54 -1.57
CA ILE A 172 -5.91 6.35 -0.15
C ILE A 172 -6.15 4.88 0.22
N GLU A 173 -5.35 4.36 1.15
CA GLU A 173 -5.56 3.04 1.75
C GLU A 173 -6.16 3.19 3.15
N CYS A 174 -7.32 2.57 3.37
CA CYS A 174 -7.94 2.39 4.68
C CYS A 174 -7.62 0.99 5.22
N GLU A 175 -6.46 0.84 5.85
CA GLU A 175 -6.00 -0.45 6.38
C GLU A 175 -6.43 -0.71 7.83
N LYS A 176 -5.95 0.11 8.76
CA LYS A 176 -6.06 -0.13 10.20
C LYS A 176 -7.28 0.56 10.79
N VAL A 177 -7.96 -0.16 11.68
CA VAL A 177 -9.06 0.37 12.48
C VAL A 177 -8.45 1.23 13.58
N ARG A 178 -8.29 2.51 13.29
CA ARG A 178 -7.86 3.50 14.27
C ARG A 178 -9.02 4.45 14.55
N PRO A 179 -9.16 4.97 15.78
CA PRO A 179 -10.19 5.95 16.12
C PRO A 179 -9.83 7.32 15.53
N PHE A 180 -9.72 7.41 14.21
CA PHE A 180 -9.41 8.63 13.49
C PHE A 180 -10.61 9.00 12.59
N PRO A 181 -11.55 9.82 13.10
CA PRO A 181 -12.61 10.36 12.24
C PRO A 181 -12.05 11.16 11.05
N THR A 182 -10.79 11.60 11.11
CA THR A 182 -10.18 12.35 10.01
C THR A 182 -9.93 11.53 8.73
N MET A 183 -9.64 10.23 8.82
CA MET A 183 -9.45 9.40 7.61
C MET A 183 -10.74 9.36 6.78
N GLU A 184 -11.88 9.28 7.45
CA GLU A 184 -13.19 9.23 6.81
C GLU A 184 -13.50 10.52 6.04
N ARG A 185 -12.95 11.67 6.46
CA ARG A 185 -13.06 12.94 5.72
C ARG A 185 -12.23 12.98 4.45
N ALA A 186 -11.15 12.19 4.35
CA ALA A 186 -10.34 12.09 3.15
C ALA A 186 -10.97 11.18 2.08
N ILE A 187 -11.82 10.22 2.47
CA ILE A 187 -12.47 9.26 1.56
C ILE A 187 -13.22 9.97 0.41
N PRO A 188 -14.09 10.96 0.65
CA PRO A 188 -14.78 11.68 -0.43
C PRO A 188 -13.87 12.46 -1.37
N LEU A 189 -12.65 12.80 -0.92
CA LEU A 189 -11.71 13.62 -1.69
C LEU A 189 -10.78 12.80 -2.60
N ALA A 190 -10.68 11.48 -2.38
CA ALA A 190 -9.82 10.59 -3.16
C ALA A 190 -10.50 10.07 -4.42
N ASP A 191 -9.77 9.86 -5.52
CA ASP A 191 -10.34 9.27 -6.74
C ASP A 191 -10.43 7.73 -6.65
N VAL A 192 -9.55 7.10 -5.86
CA VAL A 192 -9.54 5.66 -5.58
C VAL A 192 -9.39 5.40 -4.08
N VAL A 193 -10.19 4.51 -3.53
CA VAL A 193 -10.12 4.12 -2.11
C VAL A 193 -9.92 2.62 -2.02
N PHE A 194 -8.80 2.22 -1.41
CA PHE A 194 -8.52 0.83 -1.08
C PHE A 194 -9.01 0.56 0.34
N VAL A 195 -9.89 -0.43 0.50
CA VAL A 195 -10.48 -0.77 1.80
C VAL A 195 -10.02 -2.14 2.21
N SER A 196 -9.31 -2.26 3.33
CA SER A 196 -8.88 -3.56 3.83
C SER A 196 -10.07 -4.40 4.33
N LYS A 197 -9.89 -5.72 4.34
CA LYS A 197 -10.80 -6.69 4.98
C LYS A 197 -11.09 -6.32 6.44
N ASP A 198 -10.08 -5.87 7.19
CA ASP A 198 -10.23 -5.56 8.61
C ASP A 198 -11.00 -4.25 8.83
N PHE A 199 -10.73 -3.22 8.03
CA PHE A 199 -11.50 -1.98 8.06
C PHE A 199 -12.97 -2.23 7.70
N ALA A 200 -13.22 -3.01 6.64
CA ALA A 200 -14.56 -3.37 6.22
C ALA A 200 -15.33 -4.15 7.29
N LYS A 201 -14.69 -5.14 7.93
CA LYS A 201 -15.29 -5.90 9.03
C LYS A 201 -15.67 -5.02 10.22
N CYS A 202 -14.83 -4.06 10.58
CA CYS A 202 -15.14 -3.09 11.63
C CYS A 202 -16.23 -2.07 11.26
N ARG A 203 -16.75 -2.12 10.02
CA ARG A 203 -17.96 -1.39 9.58
C ARG A 203 -19.15 -2.32 9.38
N GLY A 204 -19.04 -3.60 9.78
CA GLY A 204 -20.12 -4.57 9.75
C GLY A 204 -20.25 -5.35 8.44
N PHE A 205 -19.30 -5.21 7.51
CA PHE A 205 -19.33 -5.95 6.24
C PHE A 205 -18.67 -7.32 6.37
N THR A 206 -19.24 -8.31 5.68
CA THR A 206 -18.84 -9.72 5.80
C THR A 206 -18.10 -10.27 4.58
N ASP A 207 -18.12 -9.53 3.47
CA ASP A 207 -17.57 -9.92 2.18
C ASP A 207 -17.13 -8.70 1.36
N LYS A 208 -16.33 -8.93 0.31
CA LYS A 208 -15.74 -7.88 -0.55
C LYS A 208 -16.80 -7.07 -1.28
N GLU A 209 -17.86 -7.72 -1.78
CA GLU A 209 -18.92 -7.06 -2.54
C GLU A 209 -19.76 -6.12 -1.66
N SER A 210 -20.24 -6.61 -0.52
CA SER A 210 -21.01 -5.81 0.43
C SER A 210 -20.18 -4.67 1.03
N ALA A 211 -18.88 -4.90 1.24
CA ALA A 211 -17.95 -3.84 1.65
C ALA A 211 -17.83 -2.74 0.60
N VAL A 212 -17.67 -3.08 -0.68
CA VAL A 212 -17.57 -2.09 -1.76
C VAL A 212 -18.82 -1.21 -1.82
N ASP A 213 -20.02 -1.79 -1.87
CA ASP A 213 -21.25 -0.99 -1.97
C ASP A 213 -21.59 -0.28 -0.65
N GLY A 214 -21.30 -0.91 0.48
CA GLY A 214 -21.57 -0.39 1.82
C GLY A 214 -20.72 0.83 2.17
N ILE A 215 -19.41 0.79 1.89
CA ILE A 215 -18.50 1.92 2.10
C ILE A 215 -18.95 3.13 1.28
N ARG A 216 -19.42 2.91 0.06
CA ARG A 216 -19.91 3.99 -0.80
C ARG A 216 -21.10 4.72 -0.22
N LYS A 217 -22.08 3.95 0.26
CA LYS A 217 -23.26 4.49 0.92
C LYS A 217 -22.89 5.19 2.23
N LEU A 218 -22.02 4.57 3.02
CA LEU A 218 -21.60 5.09 4.32
C LEU A 218 -20.94 6.47 4.22
N PHE A 219 -20.11 6.69 3.20
CA PHE A 219 -19.39 7.95 3.00
C PHE A 219 -19.99 8.85 1.90
N GLY A 220 -21.13 8.48 1.34
CA GLY A 220 -21.84 9.28 0.33
C GLY A 220 -21.05 9.50 -0.97
N VAL A 221 -20.29 8.50 -1.42
CA VAL A 221 -19.37 8.62 -2.57
C VAL A 221 -19.88 7.91 -3.84
N SER A 222 -20.26 8.69 -4.85
CA SER A 222 -20.82 8.19 -6.12
C SER A 222 -19.82 8.12 -7.28
N ARG A 223 -18.73 8.91 -7.25
CA ARG A 223 -17.75 8.99 -8.34
C ARG A 223 -16.42 8.28 -8.06
N ASN A 224 -16.18 7.92 -6.81
CA ASN A 224 -14.92 7.35 -6.35
C ASN A 224 -14.86 5.86 -6.71
N THR A 225 -13.69 5.40 -7.15
CA THR A 225 -13.46 3.97 -7.34
C THR A 225 -13.16 3.32 -5.99
N ILE A 226 -13.99 2.37 -5.55
CA ILE A 226 -13.75 1.62 -4.31
C ILE A 226 -13.23 0.22 -4.68
N ILE A 227 -12.16 -0.22 -4.03
CA ILE A 227 -11.55 -1.54 -4.22
C ILE A 227 -11.35 -2.18 -2.85
N CYS A 228 -11.81 -3.42 -2.68
CA CYS A 228 -11.71 -4.16 -1.44
C CYS A 228 -11.11 -5.56 -1.67
N PRO A 229 -9.81 -5.77 -1.36
CA PRO A 229 -9.24 -7.11 -1.29
C PRO A 229 -9.74 -7.86 -0.04
N TRP A 230 -9.96 -9.17 -0.18
CA TRP A 230 -10.49 -10.06 0.86
C TRP A 230 -9.68 -11.34 0.99
N ALA A 231 -8.36 -11.19 0.88
CA ALA A 231 -7.37 -12.26 1.02
C ALA A 231 -7.67 -13.45 0.10
N GLU A 232 -7.90 -14.64 0.65
CA GLU A 232 -8.14 -15.89 -0.10
C GLU A 232 -9.41 -15.86 -0.98
N LYS A 233 -10.29 -14.87 -0.78
CA LYS A 233 -11.48 -14.65 -1.62
C LYS A 233 -11.22 -13.69 -2.78
N GLY A 234 -9.99 -13.24 -2.99
CA GLY A 234 -9.65 -12.31 -4.06
C GLY A 234 -10.05 -10.88 -3.73
N ALA A 235 -10.63 -10.15 -4.68
CA ALA A 235 -10.96 -8.73 -4.51
C ALA A 235 -12.21 -8.34 -5.30
N ALA A 236 -12.94 -7.34 -4.82
CA ALA A 236 -14.00 -6.69 -5.56
C ALA A 236 -13.71 -5.20 -5.72
N GLY A 237 -14.33 -4.59 -6.70
CA GLY A 237 -14.27 -3.14 -6.87
C GLY A 237 -15.36 -2.60 -7.77
N ARG A 238 -15.56 -1.29 -7.68
CA ARG A 238 -16.56 -0.56 -8.47
C ARG A 238 -16.06 0.84 -8.77
N ALA A 239 -16.07 1.23 -10.05
CA ALA A 239 -15.46 2.48 -10.50
C ALA A 239 -16.28 3.74 -10.15
N CYS A 240 -17.60 3.68 -10.34
CA CYS A 240 -18.59 4.69 -9.94
C CYS A 240 -19.96 4.02 -9.69
N GLU A 241 -21.00 4.77 -9.31
CA GLU A 241 -22.26 4.21 -8.76
C GLU A 241 -23.02 3.42 -9.83
N GLU A 242 -22.98 3.96 -11.03
CA GLU A 242 -23.60 3.42 -12.24
C GLU A 242 -22.77 2.30 -12.87
N SER A 243 -21.50 2.14 -12.48
CA SER A 243 -20.64 1.08 -13.01
C SER A 243 -21.08 -0.29 -12.48
N ARG A 244 -20.83 -1.35 -13.26
CA ARG A 244 -20.94 -2.72 -12.73
C ARG A 244 -19.92 -2.95 -11.61
N MET A 245 -20.30 -3.76 -10.63
CA MET A 245 -19.33 -4.32 -9.70
C MET A 245 -18.49 -5.37 -10.42
N VAL A 246 -17.19 -5.34 -10.18
CA VAL A 246 -16.23 -6.35 -10.62
C VAL A 246 -15.83 -7.15 -9.39
N SER A 247 -15.88 -8.48 -9.49
CA SER A 247 -15.37 -9.37 -8.46
C SER A 247 -14.47 -10.42 -9.10
N VAL A 248 -13.29 -10.59 -8.52
CA VAL A 248 -12.25 -11.50 -9.01
C VAL A 248 -11.83 -12.40 -7.84
N GLU A 249 -11.70 -13.70 -8.12
CA GLU A 249 -11.20 -14.67 -7.14
C GLU A 249 -9.68 -14.56 -6.95
N ALA A 250 -9.18 -15.06 -5.82
CA ALA A 250 -7.74 -15.12 -5.59
C ALA A 250 -7.07 -16.07 -6.59
N PHE A 251 -5.88 -15.73 -7.04
CA PHE A 251 -5.11 -16.63 -7.90
C PHE A 251 -4.36 -17.68 -7.06
N THR A 252 -4.76 -18.93 -7.18
CA THR A 252 -4.23 -20.05 -6.36
C THR A 252 -3.35 -21.02 -7.15
N ALA A 253 -3.25 -20.87 -8.48
CA ALA A 253 -2.50 -21.79 -9.33
C ALA A 253 -0.97 -21.72 -9.15
N ALA A 254 -0.44 -20.73 -8.40
CA ALA A 254 0.97 -20.64 -8.05
C ALA A 254 1.40 -21.62 -6.93
N GLY A 255 0.46 -22.31 -6.30
CA GLY A 255 0.71 -23.21 -5.17
C GLY A 255 0.19 -22.67 -3.84
N PRO A 256 0.44 -23.40 -2.73
CA PRO A 256 -0.01 -22.99 -1.40
C PRO A 256 0.70 -21.70 -0.95
N ALA A 257 0.05 -20.94 -0.07
CA ALA A 257 0.65 -19.74 0.50
C ALA A 257 1.83 -20.10 1.41
N VAL A 258 2.97 -19.46 1.19
CA VAL A 258 4.19 -19.58 2.00
C VAL A 258 4.39 -18.35 2.86
N ASP A 259 4.18 -17.16 2.30
CA ASP A 259 4.43 -15.88 2.97
C ASP A 259 3.39 -14.83 2.55
N THR A 260 2.49 -14.50 3.47
CA THR A 260 1.42 -13.52 3.25
C THR A 260 1.81 -12.08 3.63
N LEU A 261 3.02 -11.84 4.13
CA LEU A 261 3.49 -10.50 4.54
C LEU A 261 3.51 -9.52 3.36
N ALA A 262 2.92 -8.33 3.48
CA ALA A 262 2.82 -7.34 2.38
C ALA A 262 2.02 -7.81 1.15
N ALA A 263 1.13 -8.81 1.29
CA ALA A 263 0.25 -9.21 0.18
C ALA A 263 -0.75 -8.09 -0.20
N GLY A 264 -1.27 -7.36 0.78
CA GLY A 264 -2.12 -6.19 0.54
C GLY A 264 -1.37 -5.09 -0.21
N ASP A 265 -0.15 -4.76 0.24
CA ASP A 265 0.69 -3.76 -0.40
C ASP A 265 1.04 -4.13 -1.85
N CYS A 266 1.34 -5.42 -2.10
CA CYS A 266 1.54 -5.95 -3.44
C CYS A 266 0.31 -5.75 -4.34
N PHE A 267 -0.87 -6.08 -3.81
CA PHE A 267 -2.13 -5.92 -4.52
C PHE A 267 -2.43 -4.46 -4.86
N ILE A 268 -2.29 -3.56 -3.88
CA ILE A 268 -2.53 -2.12 -4.06
C ILE A 268 -1.56 -1.54 -5.08
N ALA A 269 -0.26 -1.86 -4.99
CA ALA A 269 0.74 -1.40 -5.96
C ALA A 269 0.43 -1.88 -7.38
N CYS A 270 0.01 -3.14 -7.55
CA CYS A 270 -0.43 -3.65 -8.85
C CYS A 270 -1.65 -2.88 -9.36
N CYS A 271 -2.62 -2.58 -8.50
CA CYS A 271 -3.80 -1.80 -8.88
C CYS A 271 -3.42 -0.40 -9.35
N ILE A 272 -2.57 0.29 -8.59
CA ILE A 272 -2.07 1.63 -8.91
C ILE A 272 -1.37 1.60 -10.29
N HIS A 273 -0.47 0.64 -10.50
CA HIS A 273 0.25 0.49 -11.77
C HIS A 273 -0.72 0.35 -12.95
N TRP A 274 -1.58 -0.67 -12.95
CA TRP A 274 -2.45 -0.94 -14.11
C TRP A 274 -3.50 0.17 -14.33
N LEU A 275 -4.06 0.75 -13.27
CA LEU A 275 -4.97 1.90 -13.40
C LEU A 275 -4.26 3.14 -13.92
N SER A 276 -3.00 3.38 -13.53
CA SER A 276 -2.19 4.48 -14.08
C SER A 276 -1.84 4.26 -15.55
N GLU A 277 -1.75 2.99 -15.97
CA GLU A 277 -1.59 2.60 -17.37
C GLU A 277 -2.88 2.67 -18.21
N GLY A 278 -4.01 2.99 -17.57
CA GLY A 278 -5.30 3.16 -18.25
C GLY A 278 -6.06 1.85 -18.47
N TYR A 279 -5.67 0.76 -17.81
CA TYR A 279 -6.43 -0.48 -17.81
C TYR A 279 -7.75 -0.29 -17.08
N ASP A 280 -8.78 -1.02 -17.52
CA ASP A 280 -10.05 -1.04 -16.81
C ASP A 280 -9.95 -1.79 -15.47
N LEU A 281 -11.02 -1.71 -14.67
CA LEU A 281 -11.03 -2.28 -13.33
C LEU A 281 -10.96 -3.81 -13.33
N GLU A 282 -11.55 -4.50 -14.31
CA GLU A 282 -11.52 -5.96 -14.38
C GLU A 282 -10.15 -6.49 -14.75
N GLN A 283 -9.53 -5.87 -15.75
CA GLN A 283 -8.14 -6.15 -16.12
C GLN A 283 -7.19 -5.88 -14.96
N THR A 284 -7.38 -4.76 -14.27
CA THR A 284 -6.59 -4.36 -13.09
C THR A 284 -6.70 -5.41 -11.97
N LEU A 285 -7.92 -5.73 -11.53
CA LEU A 285 -8.12 -6.66 -10.41
C LEU A 285 -7.64 -8.06 -10.76
N THR A 286 -7.86 -8.52 -11.99
CA THR A 286 -7.37 -9.83 -12.47
C THR A 286 -5.84 -9.92 -12.39
N ARG A 287 -5.14 -8.90 -12.89
CA ARG A 287 -3.67 -8.87 -12.86
C ARG A 287 -3.13 -8.71 -11.44
N ALA A 288 -3.73 -7.83 -10.64
CA ALA A 288 -3.34 -7.62 -9.26
C ALA A 288 -3.52 -8.89 -8.41
N CYS A 289 -4.66 -9.59 -8.53
CA CYS A 289 -4.89 -10.88 -7.86
C CYS A 289 -3.90 -11.94 -8.33
N ARG A 290 -3.57 -11.99 -9.63
CA ARG A 290 -2.59 -12.94 -10.19
C ARG A 290 -1.19 -12.75 -9.61
N ILE A 291 -0.65 -11.54 -9.67
CA ILE A 291 0.70 -11.24 -9.15
C ILE A 291 0.73 -11.44 -7.63
N THR A 292 -0.32 -11.02 -6.92
CA THR A 292 -0.40 -11.20 -5.46
C THR A 292 -0.50 -12.69 -5.09
N GLY A 293 -1.25 -13.49 -5.83
CA GLY A 293 -1.34 -14.94 -5.66
C GLY A 293 0.00 -15.64 -5.84
N LYS A 294 0.78 -15.22 -6.86
CA LYS A 294 2.16 -15.68 -7.05
C LYS A 294 3.08 -15.22 -5.93
N LYS A 295 2.93 -13.97 -5.48
CA LYS A 295 3.70 -13.39 -4.37
C LYS A 295 3.50 -14.19 -3.08
N VAL A 296 2.27 -14.60 -2.75
CA VAL A 296 2.04 -15.33 -1.49
C VAL A 296 2.59 -16.75 -1.52
N ALA A 297 2.79 -17.34 -2.69
CA ALA A 297 3.40 -18.67 -2.86
C ALA A 297 4.93 -18.67 -2.73
N LYS A 298 5.56 -17.53 -2.42
CA LYS A 298 7.02 -17.40 -2.22
C LYS A 298 7.33 -16.46 -1.06
N ARG A 299 8.57 -16.55 -0.55
CA ARG A 299 9.10 -15.64 0.48
C ARG A 299 9.40 -14.24 -0.07
N GLY A 300 9.03 -13.21 0.69
CA GLY A 300 9.44 -11.82 0.46
C GLY A 300 8.83 -11.16 -0.79
N LEU A 301 9.17 -9.88 -0.99
CA LEU A 301 8.55 -9.00 -1.99
C LEU A 301 9.42 -8.71 -3.23
N LEU A 302 10.67 -9.16 -3.23
CA LEU A 302 11.60 -8.97 -4.35
C LEU A 302 11.53 -10.12 -5.36
N ALA A 303 11.90 -9.84 -6.62
CA ALA A 303 11.85 -10.78 -7.74
C ALA A 303 10.47 -11.41 -7.94
N LEU A 304 9.43 -10.57 -7.99
CA LEU A 304 8.07 -11.01 -8.27
C LEU A 304 7.95 -11.57 -9.69
N ASP A 305 7.17 -12.63 -9.83
CA ASP A 305 6.73 -13.09 -11.14
C ASP A 305 5.54 -12.24 -11.58
N ILE A 306 5.83 -11.26 -12.44
CA ILE A 306 4.88 -10.25 -12.94
C ILE A 306 4.09 -10.71 -14.18
N THR A 307 4.26 -11.97 -14.62
CA THR A 307 3.61 -12.52 -15.82
C THR A 307 2.18 -13.00 -15.60
#